data_AF-A0A2C1MID0-F1
#
_entry.id   AF-A0A2C1MID0-F1
#
_cell.length_a   1.000
_cell.length_b   1.000
_cell.length_c   1.000
_cell.angle_alpha   90.00
_cell.angle_beta   90.00
_cell.angle_gamma   90.00
#
_symmetry.space_group_name_H-M   'P 1'
#
loop_
_entity.id
_entity.type
_entity.pdbx_description
1 polymer ?
#
loop_
_entity_poly.entity_id
_entity_poly.type
_entity_poly.pdbx_seq_one_letter_code
_entity_poly.pdbx_strand_id
1 'polypeptide(L)'
;MYASNTIYVVGDAKAPQNNPITEKFKSYFVAFVLVKDTGEIVDADCSATIALTSQFVKYLFLHKNINDPALVMEVKNRYFGSSQKALLVALKDAQKKYNQIAALSTQS
;
A
#
# COMPACT_ATOMS: atom_id res chain seq x y z
N MET A 1 -15.92 -0.86 11.34
CA MET A 1 -14.94 -1.59 12.18
C MET A 1 -14.33 -2.70 11.34
N TYR A 2 -13.04 -2.98 11.49
CA TYR A 2 -12.38 -4.10 10.79
C TYR A 2 -12.58 -5.41 11.56
N ALA A 3 -12.63 -6.54 10.84
CA ALA A 3 -12.78 -7.85 11.46
C ALA A 3 -11.52 -8.25 12.26
N SER A 4 -11.66 -9.11 13.28
CA SER A 4 -10.53 -9.55 14.12
C SER A 4 -9.43 -10.27 13.33
N ASN A 5 -9.77 -10.87 12.19
CA ASN A 5 -8.83 -11.48 11.24
C ASN A 5 -8.21 -10.45 10.27
N THR A 6 -8.07 -9.19 10.68
CA THR A 6 -7.40 -8.18 9.86
C THR A 6 -6.12 -7.72 10.51
N ILE A 7 -5.13 -7.42 9.67
CA ILE A 7 -3.84 -6.87 10.07
C ILE A 7 -3.60 -5.55 9.35
N TYR A 8 -2.84 -4.67 9.99
CA TYR A 8 -2.45 -3.39 9.43
C TYR A 8 -0.98 -3.42 9.03
N VAL A 9 -0.71 -3.25 7.73
CA VAL A 9 0.64 -3.31 7.16
C VAL A 9 0.96 -1.99 6.48
N VAL A 10 2.11 -1.41 6.82
CA VAL A 10 2.59 -0.15 6.24
C VAL A 10 3.84 -0.39 5.42
N GLY A 11 3.78 0.00 4.16
CA GLY A 11 4.92 0.09 3.26
C GLY A 11 5.54 1.48 3.29
N ASP A 12 6.86 1.56 3.26
CA ASP A 12 7.60 2.83 3.24
C ASP A 12 8.46 3.01 1.98
N ALA A 13 8.58 4.26 1.54
CA ALA A 13 9.46 4.66 0.45
C ALA A 13 10.03 6.06 0.68
N LYS A 14 11.23 6.30 0.14
CA LYS A 14 11.74 7.67 0.01
C LYS A 14 10.85 8.46 -0.95
N ALA A 15 10.38 9.62 -0.49
CA ALA A 15 9.61 10.52 -1.34
C ALA A 15 10.55 11.24 -2.35
N PRO A 16 10.09 11.56 -3.57
CA PRO A 16 10.90 12.30 -4.54
C PRO A 16 11.29 13.70 -4.02
N GLN A 17 12.50 14.19 -4.33
CA GLN A 17 12.84 15.60 -4.09
C GLN A 17 11.88 16.50 -4.90
N ASN A 18 11.44 17.62 -4.32
CA ASN A 18 10.43 18.54 -4.88
C ASN A 18 9.01 17.96 -5.08
N ASN A 19 8.54 17.08 -4.19
CA ASN A 19 7.14 16.66 -4.12
C ASN A 19 6.45 17.30 -2.91
N PRO A 20 5.21 17.83 -3.01
CA PRO A 20 4.46 18.37 -1.86
C PRO A 20 4.35 17.40 -0.67
N ILE A 21 4.40 16.09 -0.92
CA ILE A 21 4.45 15.05 0.12
C ILE A 21 5.76 15.12 0.91
N THR A 22 6.89 15.38 0.24
CA THR A 22 8.22 15.46 0.86
C THR A 22 8.34 16.65 1.80
N GLU A 23 7.75 17.79 1.44
CA GLU A 23 7.70 18.98 2.30
C GLU A 23 6.92 18.71 3.60
N LYS A 24 5.91 17.85 3.55
CA LYS A 24 5.00 17.58 4.68
C LYS A 24 5.38 16.35 5.52
N PHE A 25 5.92 15.30 4.90
CA PHE A 25 6.10 13.98 5.54
C PHE A 25 7.52 13.40 5.47
N LYS A 26 8.45 14.00 4.70
CA LYS A 26 9.82 13.50 4.40
C LYS A 26 9.91 12.14 3.68
N SER A 27 8.92 11.26 3.87
CA SER A 27 8.80 9.92 3.28
C SER A 27 7.37 9.70 2.75
N TYR A 28 7.22 8.74 1.83
CA TYR A 28 5.94 8.31 1.29
C TYR A 28 5.54 6.98 1.96
N PHE A 29 4.32 6.92 2.47
CA PHE A 29 3.76 5.72 3.09
C PHE A 29 2.53 5.24 2.30
N VAL A 30 2.35 3.93 2.25
CA VAL A 30 1.08 3.30 1.89
C VAL A 30 0.70 2.33 3.00
N ALA A 31 -0.54 2.40 3.46
CA ALA A 31 -1.09 1.57 4.50
C ALA A 31 -2.15 0.64 3.91
N PHE A 32 -2.17 -0.60 4.38
CA PHE A 32 -3.15 -1.60 4.00
C PHE A 32 -3.76 -2.24 5.24
N VAL A 33 -5.08 -2.41 5.23
CA VAL A 33 -5.77 -3.37 6.09
C VAL A 33 -5.99 -4.63 5.27
N LEU A 34 -5.45 -5.75 5.75
CA LEU A 34 -5.44 -7.03 5.03
C LEU A 34 -6.18 -8.08 5.85
N VAL A 35 -6.93 -8.97 5.21
CA VAL A 35 -7.31 -10.25 5.83
C VAL A 35 -6.03 -11.05 6.05
N LYS A 36 -5.75 -11.46 7.30
CA LYS A 36 -4.45 -12.04 7.69
C LYS A 36 -4.13 -13.30 6.90
N ASP A 37 -5.12 -14.16 6.70
CA ASP A 37 -4.92 -15.49 6.13
C ASP A 37 -4.89 -15.48 4.60
N THR A 38 -5.66 -14.59 3.96
CA THR A 38 -5.80 -14.56 2.51
C THR A 38 -4.92 -13.49 1.87
N GLY A 39 -4.60 -12.41 2.59
CA GLY A 39 -3.91 -11.24 2.05
C GLY A 39 -4.82 -10.34 1.21
N GLU A 40 -6.14 -10.53 1.29
CA GLU A 40 -7.11 -9.62 0.65
C GLU A 40 -7.04 -8.23 1.29
N ILE A 41 -6.88 -7.20 0.45
CA ILE A 41 -6.89 -5.80 0.86
C ILE A 41 -8.34 -5.35 1.05
N VAL A 42 -8.71 -5.05 2.30
CA VAL A 42 -10.05 -4.57 2.68
C VAL A 42 -10.10 -3.05 2.90
N ASP A 43 -8.94 -2.43 3.14
CA ASP A 43 -8.80 -0.97 3.13
C ASP A 43 -7.36 -0.56 2.78
N ALA A 44 -7.18 0.66 2.30
CA ALA A 44 -5.88 1.26 2.05
C ALA A 44 -5.92 2.79 2.17
N ASP A 45 -4.78 3.37 2.53
CA ASP A 45 -4.53 4.82 2.48
C ASP A 45 -3.08 5.08 2.11
N CYS A 46 -2.74 6.31 1.71
CA CYS A 46 -1.38 6.70 1.41
C CYS A 46 -1.09 8.14 1.79
N SER A 47 0.20 8.47 1.90
CA SER A 47 0.64 9.86 1.99
C SER A 47 0.16 10.65 0.78
N ALA A 48 -0.80 11.55 1.00
CA ALA A 48 -1.37 12.41 -0.03
C ALA A 48 -1.71 13.79 0.54
N THR A 49 -1.59 14.83 -0.29
CA THR A 49 -2.02 16.20 0.07
C THR A 49 -3.50 16.43 -0.25
N ILE A 50 -4.03 15.72 -1.24
CA ILE A 50 -5.42 15.82 -1.70
C ILE A 50 -6.13 14.50 -1.41
N ALA A 51 -7.32 14.58 -0.80
CA ALA A 51 -8.11 13.40 -0.45
C ALA A 51 -8.47 12.54 -1.68
N LEU A 52 -8.70 13.16 -2.85
CA LEU A 52 -8.95 12.43 -4.10
C LEU A 52 -7.80 11.48 -4.47
N THR A 53 -6.55 11.85 -4.16
CA THR A 53 -5.39 11.01 -4.45
C THR A 53 -5.38 9.75 -3.59
N SER A 54 -5.59 9.86 -2.27
CA SER A 54 -5.63 8.68 -1.42
C SER A 54 -6.84 7.79 -1.71
N GLN A 55 -8.00 8.38 -2.01
CA GLN A 55 -9.18 7.63 -2.43
C GLN A 55 -8.94 6.86 -3.73
N PHE A 56 -8.33 7.49 -4.73
CA PHE A 56 -8.00 6.81 -5.99
C PHE A 56 -7.00 5.66 -5.78
N VAL A 57 -5.95 5.89 -4.97
CA VAL A 57 -4.98 4.86 -4.62
C VAL A 57 -5.66 3.69 -3.90
N LYS A 58 -6.56 3.96 -2.95
CA LYS A 58 -7.39 2.93 -2.29
C LYS A 58 -8.15 2.09 -3.31
N TYR A 59 -8.83 2.71 -4.28
CA TYR A 59 -9.57 2.00 -5.32
C TYR A 59 -8.72 1.10 -6.23
N LEU A 60 -7.42 1.37 -6.38
CA LEU A 60 -6.55 0.49 -7.18
C LEU A 60 -6.35 -0.89 -6.52
N PHE A 61 -6.49 -0.94 -5.20
CA PHE A 61 -6.06 -2.07 -4.37
C PHE A 61 -7.21 -2.86 -3.72
N LEU A 62 -8.35 -2.23 -3.46
CA LEU A 62 -9.47 -2.88 -2.78
C LEU A 62 -9.86 -4.22 -3.43
N HIS A 63 -10.15 -5.21 -2.58
CA HIS A 63 -10.57 -6.56 -2.94
C HIS A 63 -9.56 -7.39 -3.73
N LYS A 64 -8.32 -6.91 -3.83
CA LYS A 64 -7.22 -7.64 -4.46
C LYS A 64 -6.33 -8.28 -3.41
N ASN A 65 -5.62 -9.32 -3.82
CA ASN A 65 -4.57 -9.90 -2.99
C ASN A 65 -3.36 -8.98 -2.97
N ILE A 66 -2.75 -8.75 -1.81
CA ILE A 66 -1.52 -7.93 -1.69
C ILE A 66 -0.36 -8.46 -2.56
N ASN A 67 -0.31 -9.76 -2.82
CA ASN A 67 0.68 -10.39 -3.70
C ASN A 67 0.22 -10.53 -5.16
N ASP A 68 -0.92 -9.95 -5.55
CA ASP A 68 -1.37 -9.98 -6.94
C ASP A 68 -0.39 -9.19 -7.84
N PRO A 69 0.24 -9.85 -8.85
CA PRO A 69 1.16 -9.18 -9.75
C PRO A 69 0.52 -8.04 -10.55
N ALA A 70 -0.81 -8.06 -10.74
CA ALA A 70 -1.54 -7.02 -11.46
C ALA A 70 -1.50 -5.66 -10.74
N LEU A 71 -1.28 -5.61 -9.42
CA LEU A 71 -1.22 -4.35 -8.66
C LEU A 71 -0.16 -3.39 -9.20
N VAL A 72 0.99 -3.92 -9.61
CA VAL A 72 2.07 -3.11 -10.19
C VAL A 72 1.62 -2.49 -11.51
N MET A 73 0.88 -3.24 -12.33
CA MET A 73 0.38 -2.77 -13.62
C MET A 73 -0.73 -1.71 -13.45
N GLU A 74 -1.62 -1.91 -12.48
CA GLU A 74 -2.67 -0.95 -12.13
C GLU A 74 -2.09 0.41 -11.75
N VAL A 75 -1.07 0.43 -10.88
CA VAL A 75 -0.38 1.67 -10.50
C VAL A 75 0.31 2.30 -11.71
N LYS A 76 1.03 1.52 -12.52
CA LYS A 76 1.74 2.03 -13.70
C LYS A 76 0.82 2.63 -14.77
N ASN A 77 -0.35 2.03 -14.97
CA ASN A 77 -1.25 2.37 -16.09
C ASN A 77 -2.34 3.37 -15.71
N ARG A 78 -2.62 3.56 -14.42
CA ARG A 78 -3.76 4.39 -13.97
C ARG A 78 -3.38 5.50 -13.01
N TYR A 79 -2.23 5.40 -12.34
CA TYR A 79 -1.78 6.41 -11.40
C TYR A 79 -0.58 7.19 -11.93
N PHE A 80 -0.83 8.35 -12.54
CA PHE A 80 0.20 9.23 -13.11
C PHE A 80 0.61 10.38 -12.17
N GLY A 81 0.47 10.19 -10.85
CA GLY A 81 0.92 11.17 -9.87
C GLY A 81 2.44 11.20 -9.74
N SER A 82 2.99 12.32 -9.26
CA SER A 82 4.43 12.48 -9.01
C SER A 82 5.01 11.47 -8.01
N SER A 83 4.16 10.87 -7.16
CA SER A 83 4.52 9.79 -6.23
C SER A 83 4.39 8.37 -6.81
N GLN A 84 4.14 8.18 -8.11
CA GLN A 84 3.96 6.83 -8.70
C GLN A 84 5.11 5.88 -8.37
N LYS A 85 6.36 6.33 -8.55
CA LYS A 85 7.54 5.51 -8.23
C LYS A 85 7.63 5.18 -6.74
N ALA A 86 7.30 6.14 -5.87
CA ALA A 86 7.31 5.94 -4.42
C ALA A 86 6.21 4.95 -3.99
N LEU A 87 5.01 5.03 -4.57
CA LEU A 87 3.92 4.09 -4.34
C LEU A 87 4.33 2.65 -4.72
N LEU A 88 5.00 2.47 -5.87
CA LEU A 88 5.49 1.15 -6.28
C LEU A 88 6.55 0.57 -5.32
N VAL A 89 7.43 1.41 -4.78
CA VAL A 89 8.43 0.99 -3.80
C VAL A 89 7.77 0.61 -2.48
N ALA A 90 6.87 1.46 -1.97
CA ALA A 90 6.15 1.23 -0.73
C ALA A 90 5.24 -0.01 -0.81
N LEU A 91 4.58 -0.24 -1.94
CA LEU A 91 3.80 -1.46 -2.19
C LEU A 91 4.68 -2.73 -2.05
N LYS A 92 5.87 -2.74 -2.65
CA LYS A 92 6.79 -3.88 -2.55
C LYS A 92 7.28 -4.13 -1.13
N ASP A 93 7.52 -3.06 -0.39
CA ASP A 93 7.90 -3.15 1.01
C ASP A 93 6.75 -3.72 1.88
N ALA A 94 5.51 -3.27 1.65
CA ALA A 94 4.33 -3.83 2.30
C ALA A 94 4.14 -5.32 1.97
N GLN A 95 4.32 -5.73 0.70
CA GLN A 95 4.29 -7.13 0.27
C GLN A 95 5.30 -7.98 1.04
N LYS A 96 6.54 -7.49 1.17
CA LYS A 96 7.59 -8.19 1.93
C LYS A 96 7.18 -8.38 3.39
N LYS A 97 6.67 -7.34 4.05
CA LYS A 97 6.23 -7.38 5.45
C LYS A 97 5.06 -8.36 5.64
N TYR A 98 4.07 -8.32 4.74
CA TYR A 98 2.96 -9.28 4.75
C TYR A 98 3.46 -10.73 4.64
N ASN A 99 4.35 -11.01 3.69
CA ASN A 99 4.87 -12.36 3.47
C ASN A 99 5.67 -12.89 4.68
N GLN A 100 6.37 -12.03 5.40
CA GLN A 100 7.04 -12.40 6.66
C GLN A 100 6.02 -12.78 7.75
N ILE A 101 4.93 -12.02 7.89
CA ILE A 101 3.86 -12.31 8.85
C ILE A 101 3.12 -13.62 8.49
N ALA A 102 2.83 -13.83 7.20
CA ALA A 102 2.18 -15.03 6.71
C ALA A 102 3.03 -16.28 7.00
N ALA A 103 4.35 -16.22 6.76
CA ALA A 103 5.26 -17.33 7.02
C ALA A 103 5.36 -17.72 8.50
N LEU A 104 5.21 -16.76 9.43
CA LEU A 104 5.17 -17.04 10.88
C LEU A 104 3.88 -17.78 11.28
N SER A 105 2.79 -17.54 10.57
CA SER A 105 1.48 -18.15 10.87
C SER A 105 1.39 -19.61 10.41
N THR A 106 2.23 -20.04 9.46
CA THR A 106 2.31 -21.44 8.99
C THR A 106 3.16 -22.35 9.90
N GLN A 107 3.90 -21.79 10.86
CA GLN A 107 4.75 -22.53 11.80
C GLN A 107 4.08 -22.79 13.16
N SER A 108 2.81 -22.40 13.32
CA SER A 108 2.03 -22.50 14.57
C SER A 108 1.03 -23.64 14.52
#